data_AF-A0A7K2HWP5-F1
#
_entry.id   AF-A0A7K2HWP5-F1
#
_cell.length_a   1.000
_cell.length_b   1.000
_cell.length_c   1.000
_cell.angle_alpha   90.00
_cell.angle_beta   90.00
_cell.angle_gamma   90.00
#
_symmetry.space_group_name_H-M   'P 1'
#
loop_
_entity.id
_entity.type
_entity.pdbx_description
1 polymer ?
#
loop_
_entity_poly.entity_id
_entity_poly.type
_entity_poly.pdbx_seq_one_letter_code
_entity_poly.pdbx_strand_id
1 'polypeptide(L)'
;MTRVIYSGPRSTQAVVTNRIVRYLVRPTLRRVPITPAALAAGQMVDLSARILRPRKSIRSTPVRIGHLRGLETPAPDAQAAGRGLVLYFHGGGFVAGGLHTHRRIAATLSTTTNLPVV
;
A
#
# COMPACT_ATOMS: atom_id res chain seq x y z
N MET A 1 -19.54 -18.60 -5.29
CA MET A 1 -18.31 -19.27 -5.78
C MET A 1 -17.19 -18.22 -5.89
N THR A 2 -16.26 -18.19 -4.94
CA THR A 2 -15.15 -17.22 -4.95
C THR A 2 -13.93 -17.90 -5.58
N ARG A 3 -13.72 -17.70 -6.88
CA ARG A 3 -12.55 -18.22 -7.60
C ARG A 3 -11.31 -17.49 -7.08
N VAL A 4 -10.42 -18.20 -6.39
CA VAL A 4 -9.13 -17.65 -5.97
C VAL A 4 -8.23 -17.61 -7.22
N ILE A 5 -7.96 -16.41 -7.73
CA ILE A 5 -7.21 -16.17 -8.98
C ILE A 5 -5.68 -16.20 -8.74
N TYR A 6 -5.22 -16.27 -7.48
CA TYR A 6 -3.79 -16.31 -7.14
C TYR A 6 -3.46 -17.49 -6.21
N SER A 7 -2.74 -18.47 -6.73
CA SER A 7 -2.29 -19.69 -6.03
C SER A 7 -0.76 -19.77 -5.94
N GLY A 8 -0.10 -18.65 -5.63
CA GLY A 8 1.33 -18.66 -5.32
C GLY A 8 1.62 -19.33 -3.96
N PRO A 9 2.85 -19.82 -3.72
CA PRO A 9 3.24 -20.33 -2.41
C PRO A 9 3.00 -19.25 -1.34
N ARG A 10 2.31 -19.62 -0.26
CA ARG A 10 2.03 -18.70 0.84
C ARG A 10 3.35 -18.33 1.52
N SER A 11 3.78 -17.09 1.37
CA SER A 11 4.92 -16.55 2.12
C SER A 11 4.72 -16.79 3.62
N THR A 12 5.66 -17.43 4.29
CA THR A 12 5.64 -17.64 5.75
C THR A 12 5.46 -16.32 6.48
N GLN A 13 6.10 -15.26 6.00
CA GLN A 13 5.93 -13.91 6.51
C GLN A 13 4.46 -13.46 6.41
N ALA A 14 3.82 -13.66 5.27
CA ALA A 14 2.42 -13.28 5.08
C ALA A 14 1.46 -14.08 5.99
N VAL A 15 1.73 -15.37 6.22
CA VAL A 15 0.94 -16.20 7.14
C VAL A 15 1.08 -15.71 8.57
N VAL A 16 2.30 -15.45 9.03
CA VAL A 16 2.59 -14.95 10.38
C VAL A 16 1.96 -13.57 10.57
N THR A 17 2.17 -12.64 9.64
CA THR A 17 1.57 -11.30 9.69
C THR A 17 0.04 -11.37 9.73
N ASN A 18 -0.58 -12.20 8.88
CA ASN A 18 -2.04 -12.36 8.89
C ASN A 18 -2.55 -12.91 10.22
N ARG A 19 -1.85 -13.89 10.82
CA ARG A 19 -2.19 -14.39 12.15
C ARG A 19 -2.09 -13.29 13.22
N ILE A 20 -0.98 -12.55 13.27
CA ILE A 20 -0.81 -11.42 14.20
C ILE A 20 -1.93 -10.39 14.03
N VAL A 21 -2.21 -10.00 12.78
CA VAL A 21 -3.28 -9.02 12.49
C VAL A 21 -4.63 -9.55 12.96
N ARG A 22 -4.96 -10.81 12.65
CA ARG A 22 -6.27 -11.40 12.96
C ARG A 22 -6.49 -11.57 14.46
N TYR A 23 -5.46 -12.00 15.19
CA TYR A 23 -5.61 -12.38 16.60
C TYR A 23 -5.20 -11.30 17.61
N LEU A 24 -4.37 -10.33 17.21
CA LEU A 24 -3.91 -9.26 18.12
C LEU A 24 -4.41 -7.88 17.69
N VAL A 25 -4.16 -7.49 16.43
CA VAL A 25 -4.46 -6.13 15.96
C VAL A 25 -5.95 -5.91 15.82
N ARG A 26 -6.66 -6.79 15.11
CA ARG A 26 -8.10 -6.67 14.84
C ARG A 26 -8.96 -6.59 16.11
N PRO A 27 -8.83 -7.47 17.12
CA PRO A 27 -9.64 -7.35 18.33
C PRO A 27 -9.34 -6.08 19.13
N THR A 28 -8.09 -5.62 19.13
CA THR A 28 -7.70 -4.36 19.79
C THR A 28 -8.34 -3.17 19.10
N LEU A 29 -8.21 -3.06 17.77
CA LEU A 29 -8.81 -1.97 16.99
C LEU A 29 -10.34 -1.92 17.13
N ARG A 30 -11.02 -3.06 17.33
CA ARG A 30 -12.48 -3.08 17.59
C ARG A 30 -12.89 -2.43 18.90
N ARG A 31 -11.96 -2.23 19.84
CA ARG A 31 -12.21 -1.59 21.14
C ARG A 31 -11.70 -0.14 21.20
N VAL A 32 -10.93 0.30 20.20
CA VAL A 32 -10.42 1.67 20.14
C VAL A 32 -11.54 2.60 19.70
N PRO A 33 -11.90 3.63 20.49
CA PRO A 33 -12.90 4.60 20.07
C PRO A 33 -12.37 5.49 18.94
N ILE A 34 -13.25 5.92 18.05
CA ILE A 34 -12.92 6.84 16.95
C ILE A 34 -12.86 8.26 17.52
N THR A 35 -11.69 8.63 18.04
CA THR A 35 -11.41 9.97 18.56
C THR A 35 -10.35 10.65 17.70
N PRO A 36 -10.28 12.00 17.69
CA PRO A 36 -9.23 12.73 16.96
C PRO A 36 -7.81 12.26 17.30
N ALA A 37 -7.55 11.93 18.58
CA ALA A 37 -6.26 11.39 19.02
C ALA A 37 -5.97 10.01 18.41
N ALA A 38 -6.97 9.11 18.37
CA ALA A 38 -6.81 7.80 17.74
C ALA A 38 -6.56 7.91 16.23
N LEU A 39 -7.23 8.85 15.56
CA LEU A 39 -7.01 9.14 14.14
C LEU A 39 -5.61 9.71 13.88
N ALA A 40 -5.15 10.65 14.72
CA ALA A 40 -3.81 11.20 14.64
C ALA A 40 -2.73 10.12 14.84
N ALA A 41 -2.96 9.18 15.76
CA ALA A 41 -2.07 8.02 15.93
C ALA A 41 -2.00 7.14 14.68
N GLY A 42 -3.10 7.00 13.94
CA GLY A 42 -3.11 6.32 12.64
C GLY A 42 -2.18 6.97 11.60
N GLN A 43 -2.10 8.30 11.57
CA GLN A 43 -1.21 9.04 10.67
C GLN A 43 0.27 8.83 10.99
N MET A 44 0.61 8.59 12.27
CA MET A 44 2.00 8.31 12.68
C MET A 44 2.56 7.02 12.04
N VAL A 45 1.68 6.10 11.62
CA VAL A 45 2.09 4.88 10.92
C VAL A 45 2.78 5.20 9.59
N ASP A 46 2.31 6.19 8.82
CA ASP A 46 2.99 6.55 7.57
C ASP A 46 4.29 7.33 7.82
N LEU A 47 4.30 8.22 8.81
CA LEU A 47 5.51 8.96 9.19
C LEU A 47 6.63 8.04 9.68
N SER A 48 6.30 7.03 10.48
CA SER A 48 7.27 6.02 10.91
C SER A 48 7.78 5.19 9.73
N ALA A 49 6.92 4.86 8.76
CA ALA A 49 7.35 4.19 7.53
C ALA A 49 8.28 5.05 6.65
N ARG A 50 8.21 6.39 6.74
CA ARG A 50 9.18 7.28 6.08
C ARG A 50 10.59 7.13 6.65
N ILE A 51 10.72 6.91 7.95
CA ILE A 51 12.01 6.74 8.64
C ILE A 51 12.63 5.38 8.28
N LEU A 52 11.79 4.36 8.15
CA LEU A 52 12.19 3.04 7.71
C LEU A 52 12.53 3.06 6.21
N ARG A 53 13.81 3.33 5.88
CA ARG A 53 14.30 3.35 4.50
C ARG A 53 13.86 2.08 3.76
N PRO A 54 13.20 2.20 2.59
CA PRO A 54 12.91 1.05 1.75
C PRO A 54 14.22 0.34 1.39
N ARG A 55 14.27 -0.99 1.55
CA ARG A 55 15.45 -1.81 1.19
C ARG A 55 15.86 -1.71 -0.28
N LYS A 56 14.96 -1.28 -1.16
CA LYS A 56 15.22 -0.99 -2.58
C LYS A 56 14.73 0.41 -2.88
N SER A 57 15.52 1.21 -3.59
CA SER A 57 15.08 2.49 -4.11
C SER A 57 13.96 2.25 -5.12
N ILE A 58 12.77 2.74 -4.81
CA ILE A 58 11.63 2.73 -5.71
C ILE A 58 11.57 4.13 -6.31
N ARG A 59 11.76 4.24 -7.62
CA ARG A 59 11.57 5.49 -8.34
C ARG A 59 10.08 5.76 -8.45
N SER A 60 9.60 6.78 -7.75
CA SER A 60 8.25 7.28 -7.90
C SER A 60 8.28 8.81 -7.95
N THR A 61 7.46 9.40 -8.80
CA THR A 61 7.37 10.85 -8.99
C THR A 61 6.09 11.38 -8.34
N PRO A 62 6.15 12.51 -7.60
CA PRO A 62 4.94 13.18 -7.12
C PRO A 62 4.05 13.60 -8.27
N VAL A 63 2.76 13.29 -8.17
CA VAL A 63 1.75 13.72 -9.14
C VAL A 63 0.57 14.38 -8.43
N ARG A 64 -0.15 15.24 -9.15
CA ARG A 64 -1.41 15.84 -8.70
C ARG A 64 -2.53 15.45 -9.63
N ILE A 65 -3.60 14.88 -9.06
CA ILE A 65 -4.83 14.58 -9.78
C ILE A 65 -5.92 15.47 -9.18
N GLY A 66 -6.17 16.62 -9.82
CA GLY A 66 -7.03 17.66 -9.27
C GLY A 66 -6.50 18.19 -7.92
N HIS A 67 -7.26 17.95 -6.85
CA HIS A 67 -6.90 18.32 -5.48
C HIS A 67 -6.13 17.23 -4.72
N LEU A 68 -5.98 16.03 -5.30
CA LEU A 68 -5.32 14.89 -4.66
C LEU A 68 -3.82 14.88 -4.97
N ARG A 69 -3.02 14.48 -3.96
CA ARG A 69 -1.59 14.23 -4.11
C ARG A 69 -1.36 12.72 -4.19
N GLY A 70 -0.62 12.28 -5.20
CA GLY A 70 -0.28 10.88 -5.43
C GLY A 70 1.20 10.68 -5.73
N LEU A 71 1.56 9.43 -5.98
CA LEU A 71 2.87 9.06 -6.51
C LEU A 71 2.67 8.18 -7.74
N GLU A 72 3.23 8.61 -8.85
CA GLU A 72 3.35 7.76 -10.01
C GLU A 72 4.59 6.87 -9.87
N THR A 73 4.40 5.57 -10.01
CA THR A 73 5.47 4.60 -10.16
C THR A 73 5.47 4.14 -11.62
N PRO A 74 6.52 4.40 -12.40
CA PRO A 74 6.53 4.13 -13.83
C PRO A 74 6.48 2.62 -14.10
N ALA A 75 6.04 2.25 -15.29
CA ALA A 75 6.19 0.88 -15.79
C ALA A 75 7.68 0.52 -15.92
N PRO A 76 8.06 -0.76 -15.74
CA PRO A 76 9.41 -1.22 -16.04
C PRO A 76 9.79 -1.04 -17.51
N ASP A 77 8.84 -1.26 -18.42
CA ASP A 77 9.02 -1.10 -19.87
C ASP A 77 8.33 0.18 -20.36
N ALA A 78 9.11 1.07 -20.98
CA ALA A 78 8.62 2.34 -21.51
C ALA A 78 7.58 2.16 -22.63
N GLN A 79 7.60 1.05 -23.38
CA GLN A 79 6.61 0.79 -24.45
C GLN A 79 5.22 0.46 -23.91
N ALA A 80 5.09 0.12 -22.62
CA ALA A 80 3.81 -0.08 -21.99
C ALA A 80 3.14 1.23 -21.55
N ALA A 81 3.91 2.33 -21.48
CA ALA A 81 3.37 3.67 -21.25
C ALA A 81 2.49 4.06 -22.46
N GLY A 82 1.17 4.10 -22.25
CA GLY A 82 0.18 4.39 -23.30
C GLY A 82 -0.85 3.28 -23.50
N ARG A 83 -0.65 2.08 -22.93
CA ARG A 83 -1.65 0.99 -22.97
C ARG A 83 -2.70 1.10 -21.85
N GLY A 84 -2.44 1.91 -20.83
CA GLY A 84 -3.31 2.10 -19.67
C GLY A 84 -2.49 2.44 -18.42
N LEU A 85 -3.18 2.50 -17.28
CA LEU A 85 -2.58 2.71 -15.96
C LEU A 85 -3.36 1.95 -14.89
N VAL A 86 -2.72 1.73 -13.74
CA VAL A 86 -3.36 1.19 -12.54
C VAL A 86 -3.54 2.32 -11.54
N LEU A 87 -4.79 2.70 -11.26
CA LEU A 87 -5.12 3.62 -10.17
C LEU A 87 -5.24 2.83 -8.87
N TYR A 88 -4.31 3.05 -7.94
CA TYR A 88 -4.21 2.30 -6.70
C TYR A 88 -4.56 3.14 -5.47
N PHE A 89 -5.73 2.89 -4.91
CA PHE A 89 -6.12 3.41 -3.60
C PHE A 89 -5.53 2.53 -2.50
N HIS A 90 -4.68 3.11 -1.65
CA HIS A 90 -4.05 2.36 -0.57
C HIS A 90 -5.06 1.95 0.52
N GLY A 91 -4.74 0.86 1.21
CA GLY A 91 -5.50 0.42 2.38
C GLY A 91 -5.18 1.23 3.63
N GLY A 92 -5.82 0.89 4.75
CA GLY A 92 -5.61 1.57 6.04
C GLY A 92 -6.89 2.05 6.72
N GLY A 93 -8.04 1.55 6.28
CA GLY A 93 -9.34 1.87 6.90
C GLY A 93 -9.70 3.35 6.83
N PHE A 94 -9.15 4.09 5.85
CA PHE A 94 -9.30 5.54 5.67
C PHE A 94 -8.69 6.42 6.77
N VAL A 95 -8.02 5.82 7.76
CA VAL A 95 -7.51 6.55 8.95
C VAL A 95 -5.99 6.43 9.13
N ALA A 96 -5.35 5.49 8.43
CA ALA A 96 -3.94 5.21 8.55
C ALA A 96 -3.30 4.82 7.21
N GLY A 97 -1.97 4.76 7.20
CA GLY A 97 -1.19 4.47 6.00
C GLY A 97 -1.00 5.70 5.12
N GLY A 98 -0.36 5.48 3.97
CA GLY A 98 -0.01 6.53 3.03
C GLY A 98 1.04 6.08 2.03
N LEU A 99 1.66 7.06 1.39
CA LEU A 99 2.58 6.86 0.28
C LEU A 99 3.86 6.13 0.69
N HIS A 100 4.29 6.21 1.96
CA HIS A 100 5.50 5.51 2.43
C HIS A 100 5.24 4.05 2.73
N THR A 101 4.12 3.77 3.42
CA THR A 101 3.70 2.39 3.77
C THR A 101 3.41 1.51 2.55
N HIS A 102 2.89 2.09 1.47
CA HIS A 102 2.41 1.34 0.31
C HIS A 102 3.30 1.46 -0.95
N ARG A 103 4.38 2.26 -0.93
CA ARG A 103 5.27 2.42 -2.09
C ARG A 103 5.76 1.09 -2.67
N ARG A 104 6.06 0.11 -1.80
CA ARG A 104 6.50 -1.23 -2.22
C ARG A 104 5.41 -2.00 -2.96
N ILE A 105 4.16 -1.88 -2.52
CA ILE A 105 3.03 -2.55 -3.17
C ILE A 105 2.80 -1.93 -4.55
N ALA A 106 2.83 -0.59 -4.66
CA ALA A 106 2.73 0.10 -5.95
C ALA A 106 3.84 -0.33 -6.92
N ALA A 107 5.09 -0.46 -6.44
CA ALA A 107 6.19 -0.97 -7.26
C ALA A 107 5.99 -2.42 -7.71
N THR A 108 5.47 -3.28 -6.83
CA THR A 108 5.15 -4.67 -7.19
C THR A 108 4.03 -4.71 -8.22
N LEU A 109 2.97 -3.92 -8.05
CA LEU A 109 1.88 -3.83 -9.03
C LEU A 109 2.40 -3.36 -10.39
N SER A 110 3.23 -2.31 -10.42
CA SER A 110 3.84 -1.81 -11.66
C SER A 110 4.68 -2.91 -12.33
N THR A 111 5.52 -3.61 -11.56
CA THR A 111 6.34 -4.71 -12.08
C THR A 111 5.50 -5.87 -12.62
N THR A 112 4.46 -6.26 -11.90
CA THR A 112 3.64 -7.43 -12.25
C THR A 112 2.69 -7.16 -13.41
N THR A 113 2.15 -5.94 -13.50
CA THR A 113 1.22 -5.56 -14.58
C THR A 113 1.93 -5.00 -15.80
N ASN A 114 3.21 -4.62 -15.65
CA ASN A 114 3.96 -3.83 -16.61
C ASN A 114 3.26 -2.52 -17.01
N LEU A 115 2.48 -1.93 -16.09
CA LEU A 115 1.78 -0.66 -16.30
C LEU A 115 2.24 0.37 -15.27
N PRO A 116 2.17 1.67 -15.58
CA PRO A 116 2.36 2.70 -14.57
C PRO A 116 1.27 2.60 -13.49
N VAL A 117 1.64 2.85 -12.25
CA VAL A 117 0.75 2.82 -11.08
C VAL A 117 0.70 4.21 -10.46
N VAL A 118 -0.51 4.73 -10.21
CA VAL A 118 -0.75 6.05 -9.61
C VAL A 118 -1.57 5.91 -8.33
#